data_AF-A0A2V1BYB9-F1
#
_entry.id   AF-A0A2V1BYB9-F1
#
_cell.length_a   1.000
_cell.length_b   1.000
_cell.length_c   1.000
_cell.angle_alpha   90.00
_cell.angle_beta   90.00
_cell.angle_gamma   90.00
#
_symmetry.space_group_name_H-M   'P 1'
#
loop_
_entity.id
_entity.type
_entity.pdbx_description
1 polymer ?
#
loop_
_entity_poly.entity_id
_entity_poly.type
_entity_poly.pdbx_seq_one_letter_code
_entity_poly.pdbx_strand_id
1 'polypeptide(L)'
;MNQTQAYVYIPFGDSEQIRLLTLKAGAKDDHIQCSLNTKDLEHGEWFLGGFVEEGEGYEALSYTWGDSSLRKLIYINGATVFVTENLYTALLHLRYEHKPRILWVDAICIDQQNLEERSA
;
A
#
# COMPACT_ATOMS: atom_id res chain seq x y z
N MET A 1 -19.79 18.35 -0.89
CA MET A 1 -19.60 17.50 -2.09
C MET A 1 -18.20 16.91 -1.97
N ASN A 2 -18.06 15.69 -1.42
CA ASN A 2 -16.74 15.08 -1.27
C ASN A 2 -16.37 14.45 -2.61
N GLN A 3 -15.48 15.10 -3.36
CA GLN A 3 -14.91 14.52 -4.57
C GLN A 3 -14.07 13.30 -4.19
N THR A 4 -14.47 12.14 -4.69
CA THR A 4 -13.69 10.90 -4.70
C THR A 4 -12.49 11.13 -5.62
N GLN A 5 -11.33 11.47 -5.05
CA GLN A 5 -10.10 11.62 -5.84
C GLN A 5 -9.46 10.24 -6.02
N ALA A 6 -9.26 9.85 -7.28
CA ALA A 6 -8.49 8.66 -7.61
C ALA A 6 -7.02 8.85 -7.22
N TYR A 7 -6.39 7.79 -6.71
CA TYR A 7 -4.96 7.81 -6.47
C TYR A 7 -4.20 7.87 -7.80
N VAL A 8 -3.18 8.72 -7.87
CA VAL A 8 -2.31 8.85 -9.05
C VAL A 8 -0.94 8.30 -8.69
N TYR A 9 -0.49 7.31 -9.46
CA TYR A 9 0.82 6.71 -9.28
C TYR A 9 1.92 7.69 -9.70
N ILE A 10 2.97 7.76 -8.89
CA ILE A 10 4.21 8.43 -9.24
C ILE A 10 5.06 7.40 -10.02
N PRO A 11 5.41 7.65 -11.30
CA PRO A 11 6.26 6.76 -12.07
C PRO A 11 7.60 6.48 -11.36
N PHE A 12 8.15 5.29 -11.58
CA PHE A 12 9.51 5.00 -11.13
C PHE A 12 10.54 5.85 -11.90
N GLY A 13 11.64 6.17 -11.24
CA GLY A 13 12.80 6.80 -11.86
C GLY A 13 13.73 5.78 -12.54
N ASP A 14 14.95 6.23 -12.87
CA ASP A 14 15.96 5.42 -13.56
C ASP A 14 16.72 4.42 -12.65
N SER A 15 16.48 4.45 -11.34
CA SER A 15 17.10 3.54 -10.37
C SER A 15 16.19 2.34 -10.06
N GLU A 16 16.73 1.31 -9.41
CA GLU A 16 15.94 0.18 -8.92
C GLU A 16 15.02 0.64 -7.78
N GLN A 17 13.73 0.78 -8.08
CA GLN A 17 12.74 1.31 -7.15
C GLN A 17 11.59 0.33 -6.87
N ILE A 18 11.01 0.45 -5.69
CA ILE A 18 9.82 -0.29 -5.27
C ILE A 18 8.84 0.65 -4.56
N ARG A 19 7.53 0.43 -4.69
CA ARG A 19 6.54 1.10 -3.84
C ARG A 19 6.22 0.24 -2.63
N LEU A 20 6.20 0.84 -1.45
CA LEU A 20 5.83 0.19 -0.20
C LEU A 20 4.58 0.84 0.38
N LEU A 21 3.65 -0.01 0.81
CA LEU A 21 2.41 0.37 1.45
C LEU A 21 2.61 0.43 2.96
N THR A 22 2.56 1.62 3.54
CA THR A 22 2.46 1.80 4.99
C THR A 22 0.99 1.72 5.39
N LEU A 23 0.59 0.60 5.98
CA LEU A 23 -0.70 0.41 6.62
C LEU A 23 -0.68 1.12 7.99
N LYS A 24 -1.49 2.16 8.17
CA LYS A 24 -1.53 2.92 9.43
C LYS A 24 -2.23 2.12 10.52
N ALA A 25 -1.87 2.40 11.78
CA ALA A 25 -2.54 1.83 12.94
C ALA A 25 -4.02 2.26 13.02
N GLY A 26 -4.87 1.44 13.65
CA GLY A 26 -6.27 1.80 13.92
C GLY A 26 -7.10 0.65 14.50
N ALA A 27 -8.17 0.99 15.21
CA ALA A 27 -9.10 0.04 15.83
C ALA A 27 -10.00 -0.60 14.77
N LYS A 28 -10.38 -1.89 14.89
CA LYS A 28 -11.03 -2.69 13.82
C LYS A 28 -12.15 -1.99 13.02
N ASP A 29 -12.92 -1.11 13.65
CA ASP A 29 -14.04 -0.42 12.99
C ASP A 29 -13.61 0.86 12.24
N ASP A 30 -12.38 1.34 12.44
CA ASP A 30 -11.80 2.46 11.71
C ASP A 30 -11.56 2.10 10.24
N HIS A 31 -11.84 3.05 9.35
CA HIS A 31 -11.45 2.94 7.94
C HIS A 31 -9.96 2.64 7.78
N ILE A 32 -9.61 1.80 6.80
CA ILE A 32 -8.22 1.49 6.48
C ILE A 32 -7.57 2.72 5.82
N GLN A 33 -6.55 3.25 6.49
CA GLN A 33 -5.73 4.36 6.04
C GLN A 33 -4.33 3.86 5.73
N CYS A 34 -3.81 4.23 4.57
CA CYS A 34 -2.49 3.84 4.11
C CYS A 34 -1.71 5.03 3.54
N SER A 35 -0.40 4.86 3.45
CA SER A 35 0.46 5.69 2.63
C SER A 35 1.24 4.82 1.65
N LEU A 36 1.40 5.27 0.40
CA LEU A 36 2.19 4.58 -0.61
C LEU A 36 3.41 5.44 -0.91
N ASN A 37 4.61 4.87 -0.74
CA ASN A 37 5.88 5.57 -0.89
C ASN A 37 6.81 4.79 -1.82
N THR A 38 7.43 5.49 -2.77
CA THR A 38 8.51 4.92 -3.59
C THR A 38 9.81 4.91 -2.82
N LYS A 39 10.55 3.81 -2.91
CA LYS A 39 11.84 3.59 -2.28
C LYS A 39 12.85 3.14 -3.31
N ASP A 40 14.03 3.71 -3.21
CA ASP A 40 15.23 3.32 -3.96
C ASP A 40 15.90 2.15 -3.22
N LEU A 41 16.25 1.09 -3.94
CA LEU A 41 16.89 -0.10 -3.40
C LEU A 41 18.42 0.02 -3.37
N GLU A 42 19.02 0.88 -4.20
CA GLU A 42 20.47 1.05 -4.30
C GLU A 42 21.01 1.98 -3.20
N HIS A 43 20.22 3.00 -2.84
CA HIS A 43 20.58 3.98 -1.81
C HIS A 43 19.78 3.67 -0.53
N GLY A 44 20.30 2.74 0.27
CA GLY A 44 19.69 2.17 1.48
C GLY A 44 19.41 3.11 2.65
N GLU A 45 18.91 4.31 2.39
CA GLU A 45 18.44 5.27 3.37
C GLU A 45 16.97 4.94 3.74
N TRP A 46 16.79 4.16 4.82
CA TRP A 46 15.49 3.73 5.36
C TRP A 46 14.66 4.86 5.99
N PHE A 47 14.92 6.12 5.65
CA PHE A 47 14.18 7.26 6.20
C PHE A 47 12.78 7.37 5.57
N LEU A 48 11.82 6.65 6.14
CA LEU A 48 10.42 7.07 6.15
C LEU A 48 10.32 8.13 7.26
N GLY A 49 9.78 9.31 6.96
CA GLY A 49 9.73 10.49 7.84
C GLY A 49 8.83 10.34 9.08
N GLY A 50 9.13 9.35 9.92
CA GLY A 50 8.43 9.00 11.15
C GLY A 50 8.96 7.66 11.62
N PHE A 51 9.40 7.61 12.89
CA PHE A 51 10.00 6.48 13.61
C PHE A 51 9.67 5.10 13.00
N VAL A 52 10.56 4.62 12.14
CA VAL A 52 10.72 3.20 11.83
C VAL A 52 12.05 2.86 12.48
N GLU A 53 12.06 1.90 13.42
CA GLU A 53 13.34 1.48 13.99
C GLU A 53 14.24 0.96 12.87
N GLU A 54 15.50 1.37 12.91
CA GLU A 54 16.53 0.97 11.96
C GLU A 54 16.51 -0.56 11.84
N GLY A 55 16.01 -1.10 10.71
CA GLY A 55 15.88 -2.54 10.48
C GLY A 55 14.46 -3.12 10.34
N GLU A 56 13.38 -2.33 10.41
CA GLU A 56 12.04 -2.85 10.06
C GLU A 56 11.88 -2.97 8.53
N GLY A 57 12.19 -4.14 8.00
CA GLY A 57 11.94 -4.53 6.61
C GLY A 57 10.45 -4.44 6.21
N TYR A 58 10.16 -4.61 4.91
CA TYR A 58 8.79 -4.77 4.45
C TYR A 58 8.39 -6.24 4.39
N GLU A 59 7.10 -6.53 4.56
CA GLU A 59 6.56 -7.88 4.38
C GLU A 59 5.80 -7.97 3.05
N ALA A 60 6.11 -8.97 2.23
CA ALA A 60 5.32 -9.25 1.03
C ALA A 60 4.01 -9.95 1.42
N LEU A 61 2.87 -9.39 1.01
CA LEU A 61 1.56 -9.96 1.29
C LEU A 61 1.14 -10.90 0.16
N SER A 62 1.10 -12.20 0.45
CA SER A 62 0.45 -13.19 -0.39
C SER A 62 -0.95 -13.49 0.12
N TYR A 63 -1.95 -13.38 -0.75
CA TYR A 63 -3.36 -13.56 -0.42
C TYR A 63 -4.13 -14.12 -1.64
N THR A 64 -5.32 -14.67 -1.40
CA THR A 64 -6.20 -15.08 -2.49
C THR A 64 -6.94 -13.88 -3.05
N TRP A 65 -6.92 -13.68 -4.37
CA TRP A 65 -7.49 -12.50 -5.03
C TRP A 65 -8.99 -12.27 -4.75
N GLY A 66 -9.76 -13.35 -4.64
CA GLY A 66 -11.20 -13.31 -4.40
C GLY A 66 -12.02 -12.89 -5.62
N ASP A 67 -13.27 -12.53 -5.39
CA ASP A 67 -14.17 -12.02 -6.43
C ASP A 67 -13.84 -10.55 -6.74
N SER A 68 -13.56 -10.26 -8.02
CA SER A 68 -13.20 -8.92 -8.48
C SER A 68 -14.39 -7.95 -8.57
N SER A 69 -15.62 -8.43 -8.46
CA SER A 69 -16.84 -7.61 -8.39
C SER A 69 -17.07 -7.05 -6.98
N LEU A 70 -16.55 -7.72 -5.95
CA LEU A 70 -16.68 -7.32 -4.55
C LEU A 70 -15.54 -6.36 -4.19
N ARG A 71 -15.88 -5.08 -4.09
CA ARG A 71 -14.92 -4.01 -3.81
C ARG A 71 -15.18 -3.36 -2.45
N LYS A 72 -14.10 -3.12 -1.71
CA LYS A 72 -14.09 -2.36 -0.47
C LYS A 72 -13.19 -1.15 -0.62
N LEU A 73 -13.55 -0.07 0.06
CA LEU A 73 -12.84 1.20 -0.02
C LEU A 73 -11.75 1.28 1.04
N ILE A 74 -10.55 1.67 0.62
CA ILE A 74 -9.44 2.09 1.48
C ILE A 74 -8.99 3.49 1.08
N TYR A 75 -8.18 4.12 1.94
CA TYR A 75 -7.61 5.44 1.68
C TYR A 75 -6.10 5.35 1.54
N ILE A 76 -5.55 5.87 0.44
CA ILE A 76 -4.10 5.92 0.18
C ILE A 76 -3.70 7.37 -0.06
N ASN A 77 -2.82 7.92 0.78
CA ASN A 77 -2.38 9.32 0.69
C ASN A 77 -3.57 10.31 0.62
N GLY A 78 -4.69 10.00 1.30
CA GLY A 78 -5.92 10.80 1.29
C GLY A 78 -6.86 10.57 0.09
N ALA A 79 -6.40 9.86 -0.94
CA ALA A 79 -7.23 9.45 -2.08
C ALA A 79 -7.99 8.15 -1.78
N THR A 80 -9.11 7.94 -2.47
CA THR A 80 -9.95 6.74 -2.33
C THR A 80 -9.55 5.67 -3.33
N VAL A 81 -9.33 4.45 -2.87
CA VAL A 81 -8.95 3.30 -3.70
C VAL A 81 -9.86 2.11 -3.40
N PHE A 82 -10.35 1.44 -4.45
CA PHE A 82 -11.16 0.24 -4.32
C PHE A 82 -10.31 -1.01 -4.46
N VAL A 83 -10.25 -1.81 -3.41
CA VAL A 83 -9.57 -3.11 -3.37
C VAL A 83 -10.57 -4.25 -3.33
N THR A 84 -10.14 -5.47 -3.64
CA THR A 84 -11.01 -6.65 -3.49
C THR A 84 -11.34 -6.88 -2.01
N GLU A 85 -12.45 -7.56 -1.74
CA GLU A 85 -12.85 -7.90 -0.37
C GLU A 85 -11.80 -8.73 0.37
N ASN A 86 -11.13 -9.64 -0.34
CA ASN A 86 -10.07 -10.45 0.25
C ASN A 86 -8.86 -9.60 0.66
N LEU A 87 -8.42 -8.67 -0.21
CA LEU A 87 -7.33 -7.77 0.14
C LEU A 87 -7.71 -6.88 1.32
N TYR A 88 -8.93 -6.32 1.33
CA TYR A 88 -9.42 -5.53 2.46
C TYR A 88 -9.38 -6.34 3.76
N THR A 89 -9.86 -7.58 3.72
CA THR A 89 -9.91 -8.48 4.87
C THR A 89 -8.50 -8.84 5.35
N ALA A 90 -7.56 -9.09 4.43
CA ALA A 90 -6.16 -9.32 4.76
C ALA A 90 -5.54 -8.10 5.45
N LEU A 91 -5.70 -6.91 4.89
CA LEU A 91 -5.22 -5.65 5.48
C LEU A 91 -5.81 -5.42 6.87
N LEU A 92 -7.11 -5.67 7.05
CA LEU A 92 -7.77 -5.52 8.35
C LEU A 92 -7.18 -6.45 9.41
N HIS A 93 -6.89 -7.71 9.06
CA HIS A 93 -6.27 -8.67 9.98
C HIS A 93 -4.79 -8.36 10.28
N LEU A 94 -4.08 -7.78 9.32
CA LEU A 94 -2.67 -7.42 9.48
C LEU A 94 -2.46 -6.09 10.22
N ARG A 95 -3.49 -5.23 10.28
CA ARG A 95 -3.42 -3.92 10.91
C ARG A 95 -3.21 -4.04 12.42
N TYR A 96 -2.14 -3.44 12.90
CA TYR A 96 -1.92 -3.28 14.34
C TYR A 96 -2.74 -2.10 14.88
N GLU A 97 -3.10 -2.16 16.16
CA GLU A 97 -3.89 -1.11 16.80
C GLU A 97 -3.07 0.16 17.09
N HIS A 98 -1.76 0.02 17.34
CA HIS A 98 -0.93 1.11 17.87
C HIS A 98 0.34 1.42 17.07
N LYS A 99 0.67 0.62 16.03
CA LYS A 99 1.85 0.87 15.19
C LYS A 99 1.55 0.66 13.71
N PRO A 100 2.21 1.39 12.80
CA PRO A 100 2.08 1.12 11.38
C PRO A 100 2.73 -0.22 11.01
N ARG A 101 2.41 -0.71 9.82
CA ARG A 101 3.03 -1.90 9.21
C ARG A 101 3.40 -1.60 7.77
N ILE A 102 4.58 -2.05 7.33
CA ILE A 102 5.06 -1.84 5.96
C ILE A 102 4.87 -3.12 5.17
N LEU A 103 4.08 -3.03 4.11
CA LEU A 103 3.72 -4.17 3.26
C LEU A 103 4.12 -3.88 1.82
N TRP A 104 4.47 -4.94 1.09
CA TRP A 104 4.41 -4.94 -0.37
C TRP A 104 3.20 -5.77 -0.82
N VAL A 105 2.31 -5.14 -1.58
CA VAL A 105 1.06 -5.75 -2.06
C VAL A 105 0.98 -5.50 -3.55
N ASP A 106 1.09 -6.53 -4.39
CA ASP A 106 1.09 -6.42 -5.85
C ASP A 106 -0.04 -5.53 -6.39
N ALA A 107 -1.27 -5.69 -5.90
CA ALA A 107 -2.46 -4.99 -6.35
C ALA A 107 -2.45 -3.48 -6.04
N ILE A 108 -1.54 -3.01 -5.18
CA ILE A 108 -1.42 -1.61 -4.78
C ILE A 108 -0.04 -1.04 -5.14
N CYS A 109 1.04 -1.78 -4.93
CA CYS A 109 2.41 -1.31 -5.13
C CYS A 109 2.80 -1.23 -6.62
N ILE A 110 2.16 -2.04 -7.45
CA ILE A 110 2.30 -2.02 -8.92
C ILE A 110 1.16 -1.17 -9.48
N ASP A 111 1.49 -0.25 -10.39
CA ASP A 111 0.47 0.42 -11.18
C ASP A 111 -0.12 -0.58 -12.20
N GLN A 112 -1.27 -1.14 -11.85
CA GLN A 112 -1.97 -2.16 -12.65
C GLN A 112 -2.44 -1.65 -14.02
N GLN A 113 -2.47 -0.33 -14.24
CA GLN A 113 -2.79 0.30 -15.52
C GLN A 113 -1.54 0.50 -16.40
N ASN A 114 -0.35 0.46 -15.80
CA ASN A 114 0.92 0.51 -16.52
C ASN A 114 1.35 -0.91 -16.94
N LEU A 115 1.35 -1.16 -18.25
CA LEU A 115 1.74 -2.45 -18.82
C LEU A 115 3.20 -2.81 -18.54
N GLU A 116 4.10 -1.82 -18.52
CA GLU A 116 5.52 -2.05 -18.26
C GLU A 116 5.71 -2.54 -16.82
N GLU A 117 5.04 -1.91 -15.85
CA GLU A 117 5.12 -2.35 -14.45
C GLU A 117 4.46 -3.72 -14.23
N ARG A 118 3.36 -4.02 -14.92
CA ARG A 118 2.62 -5.29 -14.75
C ARG A 118 3.32 -6.49 -15.39
N SER A 119 4.20 -6.26 -16.36
CA SER A 119 4.83 -7.31 -17.17
C SER A 119 6.34 -7.47 -16.94
N ALA A 120 6.90 -6.71 -16.00
CA ALA A 120 8.30 -6.79 -15.58
C ALA A 120 8.61 -8.09 -14.81
#